data_AF-A0A7W0MLE5-F1
#
_entry.id   AF-A0A7W0MLE5-F1
#
_cell.length_a   1.000
_cell.length_b   1.000
_cell.length_c   1.000
_cell.angle_alpha   90.00
_cell.angle_beta   90.00
_cell.angle_gamma   90.00
#
_symmetry.space_group_name_H-M   'P 1'
#
loop_
_entity.id
_entity.type
_entity.pdbx_description
1 polymer ?
#
loop_
_entity_poly.entity_id
_entity_poly.type
_entity_poly.pdbx_seq_one_letter_code
_entity_poly.pdbx_strand_id
1 'polypeptide(L)'
;MPNHSSAPAVSRLLSGVFVLLCIANLATDAGAHPLGNFTVNHYVRLELGDARLHVRYVVDMAEIASFQELQQVDVDANGQTSDAELQTYARRTAAEYAGKLLLSLDGVRVPLAVTGQRITLPPGEGGLPTLRVECDFDAALPATAASATGATTGRLQFRDANHEGRLGWREIVVASRGGVRVFNSTAYGNGLTNELKEYPEDKLAAPLNEQGADLSFTIGALPEGATPLKTREGKAVAAAVRDRFAELINVPELTPGVALVGLLFAAVLGGFHALSPGHGKAVVAAYLIGSRGTAKHAAFLGLTVTITHTSGVVALGVATLFAAQYVVPERLFPILSLVSGAIVVLLGASLFVKRLSAALGLVPPEHTHHHHDDNGHTHSHAQQHEHESADAHHHERTHHEHAHHEHVHHDHVHHDHVHDMHADHDHLQHEHAHAGGLVHSHGGGRA
;
A
#
# COMPACT_ATOMS: atom_id res chain seq x y z
N MET A 1 -41.19 46.76 25.16
CA MET A 1 -41.01 45.47 24.44
C MET A 1 -39.51 45.24 24.30
N PRO A 2 -38.96 44.14 24.86
CA PRO A 2 -37.51 43.93 24.91
C PRO A 2 -37.00 43.28 23.62
N ASN A 3 -35.77 43.63 23.29
CA ASN A 3 -35.00 43.21 22.12
C ASN A 3 -34.33 41.86 22.45
N HIS A 4 -34.70 40.77 21.77
CA HIS A 4 -34.06 39.46 21.96
C HIS A 4 -32.92 39.28 20.95
N SER A 5 -31.69 39.32 21.46
CA SER A 5 -30.48 38.96 20.72
C SER A 5 -30.38 37.43 20.60
N SER A 6 -30.40 36.93 19.37
CA SER A 6 -30.16 35.53 19.02
C SER A 6 -28.68 35.32 18.72
N ALA A 7 -27.84 35.24 19.77
CA ALA A 7 -26.41 34.98 19.63
C ALA A 7 -25.79 33.80 20.44
N PRO A 8 -26.49 32.70 20.82
CA PRO A 8 -25.82 31.57 21.48
C PRO A 8 -25.43 30.40 20.55
N ALA A 9 -26.01 30.28 19.34
CA ALA A 9 -25.80 29.09 18.48
C ALA A 9 -24.47 29.11 17.71
N VAL A 10 -24.05 30.29 17.23
CA VAL A 10 -22.82 30.45 16.44
C VAL A 10 -21.55 30.26 17.30
N SER A 11 -21.60 30.67 18.57
CA SER A 11 -20.49 30.53 19.53
C SER A 11 -20.19 29.06 19.88
N ARG A 12 -21.22 28.19 19.96
CA ARG A 12 -21.05 26.76 20.24
C ARG A 12 -20.51 25.98 19.05
N LEU A 13 -20.88 26.36 17.82
CA LEU A 13 -20.34 25.76 16.61
C LEU A 13 -18.84 26.10 16.42
N LEU A 14 -18.47 27.35 16.70
CA LEU A 14 -17.08 27.82 16.63
C LEU A 14 -16.18 27.16 17.70
N SER A 15 -16.67 26.94 18.92
CA SER A 15 -15.93 26.19 19.95
C SER A 15 -15.72 24.72 19.57
N GLY A 16 -16.71 24.05 18.96
CA GLY A 16 -16.57 22.67 18.50
C GLY A 16 -15.53 22.52 17.38
N VAL A 17 -15.52 23.46 16.43
CA VAL A 17 -14.51 23.50 15.35
C VAL A 17 -13.11 23.80 15.89
N PHE A 18 -13.00 24.69 16.87
CA PHE A 18 -11.70 25.01 17.50
C PHE A 18 -11.14 23.81 18.27
N VAL A 19 -11.96 23.07 19.01
CA VAL A 19 -11.52 21.84 19.70
C VAL A 19 -11.14 20.74 18.70
N LEU A 20 -11.87 20.56 17.61
CA LEU A 20 -11.50 19.60 16.55
C LEU A 20 -10.20 20.00 15.83
N LEU A 21 -9.98 21.30 15.59
CA LEU A 21 -8.72 21.83 15.04
C LEU A 21 -7.56 21.61 16.02
N CYS A 22 -7.78 21.80 17.32
CA CYS A 22 -6.76 21.52 18.32
C CYS A 22 -6.42 20.03 18.37
N ILE A 23 -7.40 19.12 18.31
CA ILE A 23 -7.16 17.66 18.30
C ILE A 23 -6.45 17.21 17.01
N ALA A 24 -6.78 17.81 15.85
CA ALA A 24 -6.08 17.52 14.59
C ALA A 24 -4.61 18.00 14.58
N ASN A 25 -4.28 19.04 15.36
CA ASN A 25 -2.89 19.49 15.56
C ASN A 25 -2.11 18.69 16.61
N LEU A 26 -2.75 17.74 17.31
CA LEU A 26 -2.05 16.75 18.15
C LEU A 26 -1.70 15.46 17.40
N ALA A 27 -2.09 15.33 16.12
CA ALA A 27 -1.59 14.24 15.29
C ALA A 27 -0.13 14.54 14.93
N THR A 28 0.78 14.01 15.75
CA THR A 28 2.20 13.92 15.43
C THR A 28 2.35 13.26 14.06
N ASP A 29 3.16 13.87 13.18
CA ASP A 29 3.59 13.28 11.91
C ASP A 29 4.10 11.85 12.16
N ALA A 30 3.23 10.91 11.85
CA ALA A 30 3.45 9.49 11.93
C ALA A 30 3.25 9.01 10.50
N GLY A 31 4.29 9.19 9.68
CA GLY A 31 4.29 8.78 8.28
C GLY A 31 4.16 7.27 8.22
N ALA A 32 3.23 6.78 7.39
CA ALA A 32 3.21 5.37 7.02
C ALA A 32 4.59 4.96 6.50
N HIS A 33 5.05 3.76 6.86
CA HIS A 33 6.34 3.29 6.37
C HIS A 33 6.39 3.47 4.83
N PRO A 34 7.40 4.18 4.26
CA PRO A 34 7.32 4.73 2.89
C PRO A 34 7.04 3.71 1.78
N LEU A 35 7.32 2.44 2.04
CA LEU A 35 7.22 1.32 1.09
C LEU A 35 6.06 0.36 1.43
N GLY A 36 5.25 0.69 2.43
CA GLY A 36 4.15 -0.10 2.95
C GLY A 36 4.48 -0.88 4.23
N ASN A 37 3.43 -1.20 5.00
CA ASN A 37 3.50 -1.58 6.41
C ASN A 37 4.07 -3.01 6.66
N PHE A 38 4.42 -3.74 5.60
CA PHE A 38 4.98 -5.11 5.64
C PHE A 38 6.48 -5.19 5.28
N THR A 39 7.06 -4.07 4.86
CA THR A 39 8.40 -4.09 4.26
C THR A 39 9.51 -4.30 5.28
N VAL A 40 10.57 -4.96 4.83
CA VAL A 40 11.83 -5.12 5.55
C VAL A 40 12.93 -4.58 4.66
N ASN A 41 13.51 -3.46 5.08
CA ASN A 41 14.37 -2.63 4.25
C ASN A 41 15.80 -2.73 4.74
N HIS A 42 16.73 -2.90 3.82
CA HIS A 42 18.13 -3.18 4.11
C HIS A 42 19.01 -2.13 3.46
N TYR A 43 19.95 -1.60 4.24
CA TYR A 43 21.03 -0.78 3.74
C TYR A 43 22.36 -1.37 4.18
N VAL A 44 23.26 -1.54 3.21
CA VAL A 44 24.61 -2.02 3.42
C VAL A 44 25.57 -0.97 2.91
N ARG A 45 26.53 -0.54 3.73
CA ARG A 45 27.71 0.19 3.25
C ARG A 45 28.97 -0.62 3.50
N LEU A 46 29.63 -1.00 2.42
CA LEU A 46 30.90 -1.73 2.39
C LEU A 46 32.04 -0.70 2.32
N GLU A 47 32.81 -0.55 3.38
CA GLU A 47 33.88 0.44 3.47
C GLU A 47 35.23 -0.26 3.47
N LEU A 48 35.83 -0.40 2.28
CA LEU A 48 37.09 -1.12 2.11
C LEU A 48 38.29 -0.30 2.60
N GLY A 49 39.03 -0.86 3.54
CA GLY A 49 40.37 -0.44 3.93
C GLY A 49 41.44 -1.40 3.39
N ASP A 50 42.68 -1.14 3.77
CA ASP A 50 43.88 -1.89 3.35
C ASP A 50 43.95 -3.30 3.97
N ALA A 51 43.54 -3.45 5.23
CA ALA A 51 43.56 -4.73 5.96
C ALA A 51 42.20 -5.12 6.57
N ARG A 52 41.22 -4.21 6.54
CA ARG A 52 39.89 -4.44 7.10
C ARG A 52 38.81 -3.93 6.17
N LEU A 53 37.69 -4.63 6.16
CA LEU A 53 36.43 -4.15 5.63
C LEU A 53 35.52 -3.81 6.81
N HIS A 54 35.01 -2.59 6.84
CA HIS A 54 33.92 -2.21 7.74
C HIS A 54 32.59 -2.32 6.98
N VAL A 55 31.60 -2.94 7.59
CA VAL A 55 30.26 -3.09 7.04
C VAL A 55 29.26 -2.43 7.98
N ARG A 56 28.67 -1.33 7.52
CA ARG A 56 27.49 -0.73 8.17
C ARG A 56 26.27 -1.43 7.62
N TYR A 57 25.46 -2.02 8.48
CA TYR A 57 24.25 -2.72 8.12
C TYR A 57 23.06 -2.15 8.88
N VAL A 58 22.02 -1.75 8.17
CA VAL A 58 20.80 -1.22 8.77
C VAL A 58 19.64 -2.02 8.24
N VAL A 59 18.83 -2.55 9.15
CA VAL A 59 17.54 -3.17 8.87
C VAL A 59 16.45 -2.29 9.46
N ASP A 60 15.56 -1.81 8.61
CA ASP A 60 14.42 -0.96 8.96
C ASP A 60 13.13 -1.71 8.61
N MET A 61 12.33 -2.04 9.61
CA MET A 61 11.14 -2.85 9.48
C MET A 61 9.90 -1.98 9.67
N ALA A 62 8.95 -2.13 8.76
CA ALA A 62 7.66 -1.48 8.85
C ALA A 62 6.81 -2.04 10.02
N GLU A 63 5.68 -1.40 10.31
CA GLU A 63 4.88 -1.58 11.53
C GLU A 63 4.47 -3.04 11.78
N ILE A 64 4.01 -3.76 10.75
CA ILE A 64 3.53 -5.14 10.90
C ILE A 64 4.70 -6.10 11.08
N ALA A 65 5.80 -5.89 10.34
CA ALA A 65 7.03 -6.67 10.53
C ALA A 65 7.62 -6.43 11.92
N SER A 66 7.58 -5.19 12.40
CA SER A 66 8.03 -4.78 13.73
C SER A 66 7.20 -5.44 14.82
N PHE A 67 5.88 -5.44 14.68
CA PHE A 67 4.97 -6.09 15.61
C PHE A 67 5.29 -7.60 15.75
N GLN A 68 5.59 -8.29 14.65
CA GLN A 68 5.97 -9.71 14.67
C GLN A 68 7.30 -9.95 15.41
N GLU A 69 8.29 -9.09 15.24
CA GLU A 69 9.57 -9.20 15.95
C GLU A 69 9.43 -8.83 17.42
N LEU A 70 8.67 -7.80 17.76
CA LEU A 70 8.47 -7.35 19.14
C LEU A 70 7.79 -8.41 20.01
N GLN A 71 6.92 -9.26 19.43
CA GLN A 71 6.39 -10.44 20.14
C GLN A 71 7.48 -11.43 20.57
N GLN A 72 8.60 -11.49 19.85
CA GLN A 72 9.75 -12.33 20.21
C GLN A 72 10.73 -11.63 21.14
N VAL A 73 10.64 -10.30 21.25
CA VAL A 73 11.43 -9.48 22.19
C VAL A 73 10.87 -9.56 23.59
N ASP A 74 9.55 -9.53 23.73
CA ASP A 74 8.82 -9.64 25.01
C ASP A 74 8.89 -11.08 25.55
N VAL A 75 10.01 -11.43 26.18
CA VAL A 75 10.30 -12.80 26.65
C VAL A 75 9.52 -13.10 27.93
N ASP A 76 9.25 -12.09 28.75
CA ASP A 76 8.47 -12.25 29.98
C ASP A 76 6.94 -12.17 29.75
N ALA A 77 6.52 -11.88 28.52
CA ALA A 77 5.13 -11.83 28.05
C ALA A 77 4.28 -10.81 28.83
N ASN A 78 4.88 -9.70 29.25
CA ASN A 78 4.19 -8.66 30.02
C ASN A 78 3.47 -7.62 29.12
N GLY A 79 3.63 -7.73 27.79
CA GLY A 79 3.03 -6.85 26.80
C GLY A 79 3.82 -5.55 26.54
N GLN A 80 5.01 -5.40 27.11
CA GLN A 80 5.89 -4.25 26.96
C GLN A 80 7.33 -4.71 26.71
N THR A 81 8.01 -4.11 25.74
CA THR A 81 9.42 -4.40 25.48
C THR A 81 10.32 -3.47 26.30
N SER A 82 11.05 -4.02 27.27
CA SER A 82 12.04 -3.27 28.04
C SER A 82 13.33 -3.02 27.24
N ASP A 83 14.11 -2.01 27.65
CA ASP A 83 15.41 -1.72 27.04
C ASP A 83 16.38 -2.92 27.13
N ALA A 84 16.31 -3.69 28.22
CA ALA A 84 17.16 -4.87 28.42
C ALA A 84 16.81 -6.01 27.46
N GLU A 85 15.52 -6.22 27.20
CA GLU A 85 15.03 -7.19 26.21
C GLU A 85 15.41 -6.77 24.81
N LEU A 86 15.19 -5.50 24.45
CA LEU A 86 15.58 -4.94 23.16
C LEU A 86 17.09 -5.11 22.91
N GLN A 87 17.94 -4.81 23.89
CA GLN A 87 19.39 -5.01 23.78
C GLN A 87 19.80 -6.49 23.66
N THR A 88 19.06 -7.39 24.30
CA THR A 88 19.31 -8.83 24.22
C THR A 88 18.90 -9.37 22.85
N TYR A 89 17.74 -8.95 22.36
CA TYR A 89 17.30 -9.21 20.99
C TYR A 89 18.31 -8.66 19.97
N ALA A 90 18.72 -7.40 20.08
CA ALA A 90 19.68 -6.79 19.16
C ALA A 90 21.02 -7.54 19.10
N ARG A 91 21.52 -8.04 20.24
CA ARG A 91 22.72 -8.89 20.31
C ARG A 91 22.56 -10.19 19.55
N ARG A 92 21.45 -10.90 19.76
CA ARG A 92 21.12 -12.15 19.06
C ARG A 92 20.99 -11.90 17.56
N THR A 93 20.16 -10.93 17.18
CA THR A 93 19.85 -10.59 15.80
C THR A 93 21.08 -10.12 15.02
N ALA A 94 21.98 -9.33 15.62
CA ALA A 94 23.23 -8.93 14.97
C ALA A 94 24.12 -10.13 14.63
N ALA A 95 24.21 -11.13 15.51
CA ALA A 95 24.96 -12.36 15.25
C ALA A 95 24.33 -13.20 14.13
N GLU A 96 22.99 -13.30 14.11
CA GLU A 96 22.25 -13.97 13.04
C GLU A 96 22.44 -13.29 11.69
N TYR A 97 22.37 -11.96 11.65
CA TYR A 97 22.62 -11.17 10.46
C TYR A 97 24.03 -11.38 9.92
N ALA A 98 25.05 -11.28 10.78
CA ALA A 98 26.45 -11.53 10.40
C ALA A 98 26.66 -12.92 9.76
N GLY A 99 25.96 -13.95 10.26
CA GLY A 99 26.03 -15.31 9.72
C GLY A 99 25.46 -15.46 8.30
N LYS A 100 24.54 -14.59 7.91
CA LYS A 100 23.83 -14.58 6.61
C LYS A 100 24.34 -13.49 5.65
N LEU A 101 25.23 -12.61 6.10
CA LEU A 101 26.01 -11.74 5.23
C LEU A 101 27.20 -12.53 4.68
N LEU A 102 27.10 -12.92 3.41
CA LEU A 102 28.08 -13.76 2.74
C LEU A 102 29.13 -12.89 2.06
N LEU A 103 30.32 -12.85 2.64
CA LEU A 103 31.47 -12.13 2.11
C LEU A 103 32.57 -13.10 1.67
N SER A 104 33.12 -12.90 0.48
CA SER A 104 34.30 -13.63 0.02
C SER A 104 35.30 -12.72 -0.67
N LEU A 105 36.58 -12.93 -0.38
CA LEU A 105 37.71 -12.31 -1.05
C LEU A 105 38.42 -13.38 -1.89
N ASP A 106 38.52 -13.16 -3.20
CA ASP A 106 39.13 -14.08 -4.16
C ASP A 106 38.61 -15.53 -4.02
N GLY A 107 37.31 -15.66 -3.73
CA GLY A 107 36.63 -16.95 -3.53
C GLY A 107 36.75 -17.55 -2.12
N VAL A 108 37.55 -16.96 -1.23
CA VAL A 108 37.68 -17.40 0.18
C VAL A 108 36.67 -16.67 1.05
N ARG A 109 35.85 -17.41 1.80
CA ARG A 109 34.87 -16.82 2.72
C ARG A 109 35.57 -16.05 3.84
N VAL A 110 35.15 -14.81 4.07
CA VAL A 110 35.66 -13.95 5.13
C VAL A 110 34.53 -13.72 6.15
N PRO A 111 34.66 -14.18 7.41
CA PRO A 111 33.62 -13.99 8.41
C PRO A 111 33.54 -12.52 8.86
N LEU A 112 32.33 -12.09 9.20
CA LEU A 112 32.05 -10.78 9.77
C LEU A 112 31.93 -10.89 11.30
N ALA A 113 32.70 -10.10 12.02
CA ALA A 113 32.61 -9.97 13.47
C ALA A 113 31.77 -8.76 13.83
N VAL A 114 30.83 -8.92 14.77
CA VAL A 114 30.02 -7.81 15.30
C VAL A 114 30.89 -6.90 16.15
N THR A 115 30.94 -5.62 15.80
CA THR A 115 31.68 -4.59 16.55
C THR A 115 30.76 -3.58 17.23
N GLY A 116 29.55 -3.40 16.71
CA GLY A 116 28.53 -2.57 17.31
C GLY A 116 27.13 -2.95 16.87
N GLN A 117 26.14 -2.63 17.70
CA GLN A 117 24.74 -2.78 17.37
C GLN A 117 23.89 -1.81 18.17
N ARG A 118 22.80 -1.36 17.56
CA ARG A 118 21.81 -0.46 18.16
C ARG A 118 20.43 -0.84 17.67
N ILE A 119 19.45 -0.76 18.56
CA ILE A 119 18.05 -0.97 18.24
C ILE A 119 17.26 0.25 18.68
N THR A 120 16.31 0.64 17.86
CA THR A 120 15.37 1.73 18.18
C THR A 120 13.98 1.39 17.68
N LEU A 121 13.01 2.06 18.29
CA LEU A 121 11.62 2.00 17.90
C LEU A 121 11.15 3.38 17.41
N PRO A 122 11.48 3.78 16.16
CA PRO A 122 10.93 5.01 15.60
C PRO A 122 9.40 4.95 15.53
N PRO A 123 8.70 6.09 15.61
CA PRO A 123 7.27 6.13 15.39
C PRO A 123 6.96 5.90 13.90
N GLY A 124 6.08 4.94 13.61
CA GLY A 124 5.44 4.73 12.31
C GLY A 124 3.99 5.21 12.30
N GLU A 125 3.20 4.73 11.34
CA GLU A 125 1.81 5.16 11.14
C GLU A 125 0.96 5.03 12.40
N GLY A 126 0.17 6.06 12.72
CA GLY A 126 -0.73 6.03 13.88
C GLY A 126 -0.02 5.89 15.24
N GLY A 127 1.30 6.16 15.30
CA GLY A 127 2.12 6.01 16.50
C GLY A 127 2.52 4.57 16.79
N LEU A 128 2.28 3.64 15.86
CA LEU A 128 2.75 2.26 15.99
C LEU A 128 4.29 2.23 15.90
N PRO A 129 4.98 1.41 16.70
CA PRO A 129 6.43 1.33 16.63
C PRO A 129 6.88 0.63 15.33
N THR A 130 7.83 1.25 14.62
CA THR A 130 8.68 0.54 13.66
C THR A 130 9.93 0.03 14.37
N LEU A 131 10.65 -0.92 13.77
CA LEU A 131 11.84 -1.51 14.35
C LEU A 131 13.02 -1.22 13.46
N ARG A 132 14.02 -0.55 14.03
CA ARG A 132 15.26 -0.24 13.35
C ARG A 132 16.42 -0.87 14.09
N VAL A 133 17.15 -1.76 13.41
CA VAL A 133 18.35 -2.42 13.90
C VAL A 133 19.53 -1.96 13.07
N GLU A 134 20.49 -1.32 13.72
CA GLU A 134 21.76 -0.89 13.14
C GLU A 134 22.85 -1.82 13.67
N CYS A 135 23.71 -2.31 12.79
CA CYS A 135 24.84 -3.15 13.12
C CYS A 135 26.09 -2.64 12.41
N ASP A 136 27.21 -2.73 13.10
CA ASP A 136 28.54 -2.49 12.56
C ASP A 136 29.31 -3.80 12.65
N PHE A 137 29.89 -4.20 11.51
CA PHE A 137 30.69 -5.41 11.42
C PHE A 137 32.08 -5.11 10.87
N ASP A 138 33.07 -5.86 11.35
CA ASP A 138 34.43 -5.85 10.83
C ASP A 138 34.76 -7.21 10.21
N ALA A 139 35.40 -7.19 9.05
CA ALA A 139 36.06 -8.35 8.46
C ALA A 139 37.55 -8.06 8.31
N ALA A 140 38.39 -8.94 8.85
CA ALA A 140 39.82 -8.92 8.58
C ALA A 140 40.06 -9.45 7.16
N LEU A 141 40.61 -8.62 6.28
CA LEU A 141 40.90 -9.00 4.91
C LEU A 141 42.23 -9.76 4.87
N PRO A 142 42.26 -10.99 4.31
CA PRO A 142 43.52 -11.68 4.05
C PRO A 142 44.48 -10.81 3.23
N ALA A 143 45.78 -10.94 3.51
CA ALA A 143 46.79 -10.27 2.70
C ALA A 143 46.70 -10.77 1.25
N THR A 144 46.33 -9.88 0.35
CA THR A 144 46.34 -10.16 -1.10
C THR A 144 47.77 -10.08 -1.62
N ALA A 145 48.13 -10.97 -2.53
CA ALA A 145 49.47 -11.00 -3.11
C ALA A 145 49.73 -9.73 -3.93
N ALA A 146 50.90 -9.12 -3.73
CA ALA A 146 51.32 -7.99 -4.55
C ALA A 146 51.63 -8.48 -5.99
N SER A 147 51.13 -7.74 -6.98
CA SER A 147 51.50 -7.96 -8.38
C SER A 147 52.96 -7.56 -8.63
N ALA A 148 53.51 -7.98 -9.77
CA ALA A 148 54.84 -7.59 -10.24
C ALA A 148 55.04 -6.06 -10.36
N THR A 149 53.94 -5.30 -10.43
CA THR A 149 53.90 -3.82 -10.43
C THR A 149 53.89 -3.20 -9.03
N GLY A 150 53.92 -4.01 -7.96
CA GLY A 150 53.83 -3.56 -6.56
C GLY A 150 52.41 -3.19 -6.10
N ALA A 151 51.42 -3.23 -7.00
CA ALA A 151 50.01 -3.02 -6.67
C ALA A 151 49.38 -4.32 -6.17
N THR A 152 48.65 -4.25 -5.06
CA THR A 152 47.89 -5.38 -4.51
C THR A 152 46.45 -5.30 -4.98
N THR A 153 45.99 -6.28 -5.74
CA THR A 153 44.60 -6.36 -6.25
C THR A 153 43.84 -7.49 -5.61
N GLY A 154 42.55 -7.30 -5.33
CA GLY A 154 41.64 -8.35 -4.87
C GLY A 154 40.24 -8.19 -5.46
N ARG A 155 39.50 -9.30 -5.53
CA ARG A 155 38.09 -9.32 -5.91
C ARG A 155 37.23 -9.65 -4.69
N LEU A 156 36.33 -8.74 -4.34
CA LEU A 156 35.39 -8.89 -3.25
C LEU A 156 34.01 -9.21 -3.80
N GLN A 157 33.38 -10.22 -3.22
CA GLN A 157 31.98 -10.56 -3.49
C GLN A 157 31.21 -10.52 -2.19
N PHE A 158 30.06 -9.86 -2.22
CA PHE A 158 29.16 -9.70 -1.09
C PHE A 158 27.75 -10.11 -1.49
N ARG A 159 27.05 -10.83 -0.61
CA ARG A 159 25.63 -11.14 -0.76
C ARG A 159 24.94 -11.06 0.59
N ASP A 160 23.79 -10.39 0.61
CA ASP A 160 22.91 -10.37 1.78
C ASP A 160 21.82 -11.43 1.63
N ALA A 161 21.92 -12.50 2.42
CA ALA A 161 20.92 -13.58 2.48
C ALA A 161 19.94 -13.41 3.66
N ASN A 162 19.91 -12.26 4.32
CA ASN A 162 18.89 -11.98 5.33
C ASN A 162 17.54 -11.67 4.68
N HIS A 163 16.47 -12.17 5.30
CA HIS A 163 15.10 -11.91 4.90
C HIS A 163 14.82 -12.22 3.41
N GLU A 164 15.42 -13.27 2.85
CA GLU A 164 15.18 -13.67 1.46
C GLU A 164 13.68 -13.79 1.17
N GLY A 165 13.23 -13.21 0.05
CA GLY A 165 11.83 -13.19 -0.36
C GLY A 165 10.95 -12.14 0.32
N ARG A 166 11.45 -11.41 1.34
CA ARG A 166 10.72 -10.25 1.90
C ARG A 166 10.77 -9.05 0.95
N LEU A 167 9.63 -8.38 0.82
CA LEU A 167 9.51 -7.12 0.09
C LEU A 167 10.17 -5.99 0.88
N GLY A 168 10.78 -5.05 0.16
CA GLY A 168 11.40 -3.87 0.74
C GLY A 168 12.51 -3.33 -0.13
N TRP A 169 13.06 -2.20 0.30
CA TRP A 169 14.23 -1.58 -0.28
C TRP A 169 15.49 -2.32 0.11
N ARG A 170 16.38 -2.59 -0.83
CA ARG A 170 17.71 -3.14 -0.59
C ARG A 170 18.73 -2.32 -1.35
N GLU A 171 19.62 -1.69 -0.59
CA GLU A 171 20.64 -0.80 -1.11
C GLU A 171 22.03 -1.21 -0.65
N ILE A 172 22.96 -1.30 -1.58
CA ILE A 172 24.36 -1.57 -1.32
C ILE A 172 25.20 -0.38 -1.82
N VAL A 173 25.98 0.20 -0.91
CA VAL A 173 26.90 1.31 -1.17
C VAL A 173 28.33 0.85 -0.92
N VAL A 174 29.25 1.24 -1.80
CA VAL A 174 30.67 0.94 -1.65
C VAL A 174 31.44 2.22 -1.39
N ALA A 175 32.23 2.24 -0.33
CA ALA A 175 33.21 3.29 -0.07
C ALA A 175 34.60 2.66 0.07
N SER A 176 35.63 3.50 -0.08
CA SER A 176 37.02 3.09 0.12
C SER A 176 37.76 4.11 0.97
N ARG A 177 38.77 3.65 1.71
CA ARG A 177 39.61 4.44 2.61
C ARG A 177 41.07 4.04 2.47
N GLY A 178 41.98 4.80 3.08
CA GLY A 178 43.36 4.36 3.26
C GLY A 178 44.16 4.10 1.97
N GLY A 179 43.86 4.84 0.89
CA GLY A 179 44.56 4.67 -0.40
C GLY A 179 44.07 3.48 -1.25
N VAL A 180 43.06 2.75 -0.78
CA VAL A 180 42.35 1.74 -1.59
C VAL A 180 41.55 2.44 -2.68
N ARG A 181 41.57 1.87 -3.88
CA ARG A 181 40.73 2.29 -5.00
C ARG A 181 39.86 1.12 -5.45
N VAL A 182 38.56 1.36 -5.58
CA VAL A 182 37.58 0.39 -6.08
C VAL A 182 37.35 0.59 -7.57
N PHE A 183 37.27 -0.50 -8.31
CA PHE A 183 37.01 -0.53 -9.75
C PHE A 183 36.20 -1.78 -10.13
N ASN A 184 35.64 -1.79 -11.35
CA ASN A 184 34.82 -2.89 -11.88
C ASN A 184 33.76 -3.36 -10.88
N SER A 185 32.99 -2.41 -10.31
CA SER A 185 31.97 -2.66 -9.29
C SER A 185 30.58 -2.74 -9.92
N THR A 186 29.77 -3.70 -9.49
CA THR A 186 28.33 -3.74 -9.78
C THR A 186 27.52 -2.82 -8.87
N ALA A 187 28.09 -2.39 -7.75
CA ALA A 187 27.49 -1.46 -6.79
C ALA A 187 28.05 -0.03 -6.95
N TYR A 188 27.43 0.92 -6.25
CA TYR A 188 27.67 2.35 -6.44
C TYR A 188 28.31 3.02 -5.23
N GLY A 189 28.99 4.14 -5.48
CA GLY A 189 29.71 4.90 -4.45
C GLY A 189 28.85 5.79 -3.54
N ASN A 190 27.56 5.93 -3.84
CA ASN A 190 26.63 6.77 -3.09
C ASN A 190 25.32 6.04 -2.81
N GLY A 191 24.72 6.35 -1.66
CA GLY A 191 23.38 5.90 -1.30
C GLY A 191 22.28 6.85 -1.79
N LEU A 192 21.04 6.36 -1.77
CA LEU A 192 19.82 7.09 -2.06
C LEU A 192 19.01 7.38 -0.80
N THR A 193 19.19 6.61 0.27
CA THR A 193 18.24 6.58 1.39
C THR A 193 18.70 7.18 2.72
N ASN A 194 19.88 7.80 2.75
CA ASN A 194 20.50 8.26 4.01
C ASN A 194 20.47 7.17 5.11
N GLU A 195 20.90 5.96 4.76
CA GLU A 195 20.76 4.76 5.62
C GLU A 195 19.30 4.42 5.98
N LEU A 196 18.39 4.43 5.01
CA LEU A 196 16.94 4.16 5.19
C LEU A 196 16.19 5.19 6.05
N LYS A 197 16.76 6.38 6.29
CA LYS A 197 16.07 7.46 7.02
C LYS A 197 15.16 8.27 6.11
N GLU A 198 15.49 8.31 4.83
CA GLU A 198 14.78 9.07 3.80
C GLU A 198 14.68 8.18 2.56
N TYR A 199 13.62 8.33 1.75
CA TYR A 199 13.46 7.54 0.54
C TYR A 199 13.15 8.45 -0.64
N PRO A 200 13.73 8.20 -1.83
CA PRO A 200 13.38 8.95 -3.03
C PRO A 200 11.95 8.61 -3.46
N GLU A 201 11.08 9.63 -3.48
CA GLU A 201 9.64 9.48 -3.78
C GLU A 201 9.37 8.80 -5.14
N ASP A 202 10.22 9.04 -6.14
CA ASP A 202 10.08 8.49 -7.49
C ASP A 202 10.30 6.96 -7.55
N LYS A 203 10.82 6.35 -6.47
CA LYS A 203 11.20 4.92 -6.44
C LYS A 203 10.40 4.09 -5.45
N LEU A 204 9.37 4.66 -4.81
CA LEU A 204 8.54 3.91 -3.87
C LEU A 204 7.69 2.82 -4.55
N ALA A 205 7.30 3.03 -5.82
CA ALA A 205 6.52 2.06 -6.59
C ALA A 205 7.35 0.88 -7.13
N ALA A 206 8.67 1.06 -7.26
CA ALA A 206 9.61 0.03 -7.71
C ALA A 206 10.87 0.11 -6.84
N PRO A 207 10.81 -0.44 -5.61
CA PRO A 207 11.88 -0.31 -4.63
C PRO A 207 13.19 -0.91 -5.17
N LEU A 208 14.31 -0.28 -4.84
CA LEU A 208 15.63 -0.82 -5.17
C LEU A 208 15.79 -2.20 -4.53
N ASN A 209 16.37 -3.17 -5.24
CA ASN A 209 16.50 -4.55 -4.75
C ASN A 209 17.90 -5.12 -5.04
N GLU A 210 18.93 -4.53 -4.44
CA GLU A 210 20.31 -4.98 -4.53
C GLU A 210 20.63 -6.02 -3.46
N GLN A 211 20.81 -7.27 -3.86
CA GLN A 211 21.08 -8.38 -2.93
C GLN A 211 22.55 -8.77 -2.85
N GLY A 212 23.38 -8.27 -3.76
CA GLY A 212 24.80 -8.55 -3.76
C GLY A 212 25.59 -7.55 -4.58
N ALA A 213 26.91 -7.55 -4.34
CA ALA A 213 27.87 -6.71 -5.03
C ALA A 213 29.12 -7.53 -5.38
N ASP A 214 29.60 -7.35 -6.60
CA ASP A 214 30.90 -7.84 -7.07
C ASP A 214 31.75 -6.63 -7.41
N LEU A 215 32.96 -6.55 -6.86
CA LEU A 215 33.86 -5.44 -7.07
C LEU A 215 35.33 -5.88 -7.01
N SER A 216 36.17 -5.16 -7.72
CA SER A 216 37.62 -5.26 -7.58
C SER A 216 38.16 -4.06 -6.82
N PHE A 217 39.26 -4.25 -6.11
CA PHE A 217 39.99 -3.16 -5.49
C PHE A 217 41.49 -3.30 -5.68
N THR A 218 42.19 -2.18 -5.55
CA THR A 218 43.65 -2.12 -5.59
C THR A 218 44.17 -1.20 -4.49
N ILE A 219 45.33 -1.53 -3.94
CA ILE A 219 46.13 -0.62 -3.12
C ILE A 219 47.21 -0.04 -4.04
N GLY A 220 47.09 1.24 -4.38
CA GLY A 220 47.99 1.92 -5.31
C GLY A 220 47.32 2.36 -6.62
N ALA A 221 48.02 2.18 -7.73
CA ALA A 221 47.52 2.61 -9.05
C ALA A 221 46.35 1.75 -9.52
N LEU A 222 45.41 2.37 -10.23
CA LEU A 222 44.32 1.65 -10.91
C LEU A 222 44.91 0.80 -12.04
N PRO A 223 44.52 -0.48 -12.20
CA PRO A 223 44.98 -1.29 -13.32
C PRO A 223 44.58 -0.68 -14.67
N GLU A 224 45.37 -0.95 -15.72
CA GLU A 224 45.00 -0.57 -17.07
C GLU A 224 43.67 -1.23 -17.48
N GLY A 225 42.77 -0.47 -18.11
CA GLY A 225 41.45 -0.94 -18.51
C GLY A 225 40.43 -1.06 -17.36
N ALA A 226 40.80 -0.72 -16.13
CA ALA A 226 39.86 -0.72 -15.00
C ALA A 226 38.80 0.38 -15.13
N THR A 227 37.55 0.04 -14.87
CA THR A 227 36.46 1.02 -14.80
C THR A 227 36.35 1.56 -13.37
N PRO A 228 36.56 2.87 -13.12
CA PRO A 228 36.46 3.42 -11.76
C PRO A 228 35.07 3.22 -11.15
N LEU A 229 35.00 3.16 -9.82
CA LEU A 229 33.74 3.19 -9.10
C LEU A 229 32.91 4.43 -9.52
N LYS A 230 31.62 4.22 -9.73
CA LYS A 230 30.68 5.24 -10.19
C LYS A 230 29.64 5.57 -9.12
N THR A 231 29.10 6.77 -9.19
CA THR A 231 27.84 7.12 -8.53
C THR A 231 26.68 6.55 -9.34
N ARG A 232 25.49 6.49 -8.73
CA ARG A 232 24.25 6.06 -9.41
C ARG A 232 23.88 6.93 -10.62
N GLU A 233 24.40 8.16 -10.69
CA GLU A 233 24.28 9.05 -11.86
C GLU A 233 25.28 8.75 -12.98
N GLY A 234 26.15 7.74 -12.80
CA GLY A 234 27.16 7.34 -13.77
C GLY A 234 28.45 8.17 -13.75
N LYS A 235 28.54 9.20 -12.89
CA LYS A 235 29.77 9.99 -12.69
C LYS A 235 30.80 9.16 -11.94
N ALA A 236 32.08 9.33 -12.28
CA ALA A 236 33.15 8.72 -11.49
C ALA A 236 33.14 9.29 -10.06
N VAL A 237 33.29 8.43 -9.06
CA VAL A 237 33.47 8.88 -7.68
C VAL A 237 34.81 9.61 -7.60
N ALA A 238 34.78 10.90 -7.28
CA ALA A 238 36.00 11.65 -7.02
C ALA A 238 36.71 11.03 -5.81
N ALA A 239 38.03 10.79 -5.91
CA ALA A 239 38.83 10.31 -4.79
C ALA A 239 38.58 11.23 -3.59
N ALA A 240 38.19 10.65 -2.45
CA ALA A 240 37.59 11.34 -1.32
C ALA A 240 38.34 12.61 -0.88
N VAL A 241 37.87 13.76 -1.35
CA VAL A 241 38.02 15.06 -0.69
C VAL A 241 36.60 15.48 -0.34
N ARG A 242 36.31 15.50 0.96
CA ARG A 242 34.98 15.67 1.54
C ARG A 242 34.38 17.02 1.13
N ASP A 243 33.16 16.96 0.62
CA ASP A 243 32.42 18.09 0.05
C ASP A 243 31.74 18.90 1.16
N ARG A 244 32.33 20.05 1.50
CA ARG A 244 31.81 21.08 2.43
C ARG A 244 30.50 21.72 1.94
N PHE A 245 30.03 21.34 0.75
CA PHE A 245 28.82 21.86 0.12
C PHE A 245 27.55 21.16 0.60
N ALA A 246 27.64 19.90 1.05
CA ALA A 246 26.52 19.16 1.63
C ALA A 246 26.09 19.68 3.03
N GLU A 247 26.95 20.49 3.67
CA GLU A 247 26.66 21.18 4.94
C GLU A 247 25.78 22.43 4.75
N LEU A 248 25.64 22.96 3.51
CA LEU A 248 24.88 24.19 3.22
C LEU A 248 23.40 23.97 2.87
N ILE A 249 22.98 22.74 2.59
CA ILE A 249 21.60 22.43 2.16
C ILE A 249 20.74 21.91 3.33
N ASN A 250 21.34 21.65 4.48
CA ASN A 250 20.63 21.21 5.68
C ASN A 250 20.05 22.43 6.41
N VAL A 251 18.80 22.81 6.10
CA VAL A 251 18.08 23.87 6.83
C VAL A 251 17.54 23.26 8.14
N PRO A 252 18.07 23.62 9.32
CA PRO A 252 17.83 22.85 10.54
C PRO A 252 16.45 23.06 11.18
N GLU A 253 15.66 24.05 10.74
CA GLU A 253 14.41 24.42 11.42
C GLU A 253 13.26 24.77 10.47
N LEU A 254 12.13 24.08 10.66
CA LEU A 254 10.83 24.38 10.08
C LEU A 254 10.27 25.66 10.71
N THR A 255 10.46 26.81 10.04
CA THR A 255 9.81 28.04 10.48
C THR A 255 8.30 28.00 10.15
N PRO A 256 7.42 28.63 10.94
CA PRO A 256 5.98 28.70 10.65
C PRO A 256 5.65 29.26 9.26
N GLY A 257 6.50 30.14 8.72
CA GLY A 257 6.37 30.67 7.37
C GLY A 257 6.62 29.62 6.28
N VAL A 258 7.63 28.77 6.46
CA VAL A 258 7.91 27.64 5.55
C VAL A 258 6.79 26.61 5.62
N ALA A 259 6.28 26.30 6.82
CA ALA A 259 5.15 25.41 7.00
C ALA A 259 3.87 25.93 6.31
N LEU A 260 3.56 27.23 6.44
CA LEU A 260 2.41 27.84 5.78
C LEU A 260 2.52 27.81 4.25
N VAL A 261 3.71 28.09 3.72
CA VAL A 261 3.97 28.00 2.27
C VAL A 261 3.87 26.55 1.80
N GLY A 262 4.41 25.59 2.55
CA GLY A 262 4.28 24.15 2.26
C GLY A 262 2.82 23.70 2.25
N LEU A 263 2.01 24.14 3.23
CA LEU A 263 0.58 23.84 3.30
C LEU A 263 -0.19 24.42 2.11
N LEU A 264 0.14 25.65 1.70
CA LEU A 264 -0.44 26.28 0.51
C LEU A 264 -0.07 25.51 -0.76
N PHE A 265 1.19 25.07 -0.90
CA PHE A 265 1.62 24.23 -2.01
C PHE A 265 0.91 22.87 -2.02
N ALA A 266 0.79 22.20 -0.87
CA ALA A 266 0.10 20.93 -0.73
C ALA A 266 -1.40 21.06 -1.07
N ALA A 267 -2.07 22.13 -0.64
CA ALA A 267 -3.46 22.39 -0.97
C ALA A 267 -3.67 22.63 -2.48
N VAL A 268 -2.77 23.38 -3.12
CA VAL A 268 -2.79 23.62 -4.57
C VAL A 268 -2.54 22.33 -5.34
N LEU A 269 -1.54 21.54 -4.94
CA LEU A 269 -1.23 20.24 -5.55
C LEU A 269 -2.34 19.21 -5.34
N GLY A 270 -2.95 19.15 -4.16
CA GLY A 270 -4.13 18.32 -3.89
C GLY A 270 -5.33 18.71 -4.75
N GLY A 271 -5.52 20.01 -4.99
CA GLY A 271 -6.50 20.54 -5.94
C GLY A 271 -6.24 20.08 -7.37
N PHE A 272 -5.00 20.17 -7.86
CA PHE A 272 -4.62 19.67 -9.18
C PHE A 272 -4.75 18.14 -9.29
N HIS A 273 -4.38 17.40 -8.25
CA HIS A 273 -4.55 15.96 -8.19
C HIS A 273 -6.03 15.56 -8.25
N ALA A 274 -6.91 16.30 -7.61
CA ALA A 274 -8.36 16.08 -7.67
C ALA A 274 -8.95 16.26 -9.08
N LEU A 275 -8.29 17.07 -9.93
CA LEU A 275 -8.64 17.32 -11.34
C LEU A 275 -8.04 16.29 -12.31
N SER A 276 -7.19 15.37 -11.83
CA SER A 276 -6.60 14.34 -12.69
C SER A 276 -7.68 13.41 -13.27
N PRO A 277 -7.55 13.00 -14.56
CA PRO A 277 -8.54 12.13 -15.19
C PRO A 277 -8.58 10.76 -14.52
N GLY A 278 -9.73 10.39 -13.96
CA GLY A 278 -9.98 9.06 -13.39
C GLY A 278 -11.34 8.52 -13.82
N HIS A 279 -11.46 7.21 -14.03
CA HIS A 279 -12.68 6.58 -14.58
C HIS A 279 -13.96 6.93 -13.80
N GLY A 280 -13.91 6.99 -12.47
CA GLY A 280 -15.06 7.37 -11.64
C GLY A 280 -15.38 8.86 -11.66
N LYS A 281 -14.38 9.74 -11.71
CA LYS A 281 -14.56 11.21 -11.76
C LYS A 281 -15.17 11.64 -13.10
N ALA A 282 -14.82 10.96 -14.20
CA ALA A 282 -15.38 11.20 -15.51
C ALA A 282 -16.88 10.84 -15.61
N VAL A 283 -17.29 9.74 -14.99
CA VAL A 283 -18.72 9.32 -14.94
C VAL A 283 -19.54 10.27 -14.07
N VAL A 284 -19.01 10.71 -12.92
CA VAL A 284 -19.66 11.69 -12.04
C VAL A 284 -19.77 13.06 -12.73
N ALA A 285 -18.74 13.48 -13.46
CA ALA A 285 -18.78 14.71 -14.27
C ALA A 285 -19.81 14.62 -15.40
N ALA A 286 -19.87 13.49 -16.12
CA ALA A 286 -20.88 13.25 -17.15
C ALA A 286 -22.30 13.22 -16.59
N TYR A 287 -22.50 12.65 -15.39
CA TYR A 287 -23.78 12.66 -14.68
C TYR A 287 -24.19 14.09 -14.28
N LEU A 288 -23.29 14.87 -13.67
CA LEU A 288 -23.55 16.26 -13.27
C LEU A 288 -23.85 17.17 -14.47
N ILE A 289 -23.17 16.98 -15.59
CA ILE A 289 -23.40 17.71 -16.84
C ILE A 289 -24.72 17.27 -17.48
N GLY A 290 -25.00 15.97 -17.51
CA GLY A 290 -26.22 15.40 -18.11
C GLY A 290 -27.50 15.70 -17.33
N SER A 291 -27.42 15.85 -16.00
CA SER A 291 -28.57 16.08 -15.12
C SER A 291 -28.83 17.55 -14.77
N ARG A 292 -28.11 18.51 -15.38
CA ARG A 292 -28.10 19.94 -15.00
C ARG A 292 -27.84 20.16 -13.50
N GLY A 293 -26.85 19.48 -12.95
CA GLY A 293 -26.50 19.59 -11.53
C GLY A 293 -26.05 21.01 -11.14
N THR A 294 -26.53 21.51 -10.01
CA THR A 294 -26.08 22.79 -9.45
C THR A 294 -24.75 22.61 -8.70
N ALA A 295 -23.99 23.69 -8.49
CA ALA A 295 -22.76 23.66 -7.67
C ALA A 295 -22.99 23.07 -6.26
N LYS A 296 -24.21 23.22 -5.72
CA LYS A 296 -24.61 22.63 -4.44
C LYS A 296 -24.71 21.09 -4.52
N HIS A 297 -25.18 20.54 -5.64
CA HIS A 297 -25.22 19.09 -5.86
C HIS A 297 -23.82 18.50 -6.00
N ALA A 298 -22.93 19.19 -6.70
CA ALA A 298 -21.52 18.77 -6.80
C ALA A 298 -20.82 18.78 -5.44
N ALA A 299 -21.04 19.82 -4.63
CA ALA A 299 -20.48 19.91 -3.28
C ALA A 299 -21.02 18.83 -2.34
N PHE A 300 -22.34 18.58 -2.36
CA PHE A 300 -22.96 17.53 -1.54
C PHE A 300 -22.49 16.13 -1.94
N LEU A 301 -22.38 15.87 -3.24
CA LEU A 301 -21.86 14.61 -3.77
C LEU A 301 -20.40 14.41 -3.36
N GLY A 302 -19.56 15.44 -3.52
CA GLY A 302 -18.16 15.41 -3.09
C GLY A 302 -18.04 15.12 -1.59
N LEU A 303 -18.81 15.82 -0.76
CA LEU A 303 -18.81 15.62 0.70
C LEU A 303 -19.26 14.20 1.07
N THR A 304 -20.33 13.71 0.45
CA THR A 304 -20.86 12.36 0.72
C THR A 304 -19.85 11.29 0.32
N VAL A 305 -19.21 11.43 -0.84
CA VAL A 305 -18.16 10.51 -1.29
C VAL A 305 -16.97 10.54 -0.34
N THR A 306 -16.51 11.72 0.09
CA THR A 306 -15.43 11.84 1.07
C THR A 306 -15.80 11.15 2.39
N ILE A 307 -16.98 11.44 2.95
CA ILE A 307 -17.41 10.84 4.22
C ILE A 307 -17.52 9.32 4.10
N THR A 308 -18.21 8.82 3.06
CA THR A 308 -18.45 7.38 2.89
C THR A 308 -17.17 6.62 2.56
N HIS A 309 -16.29 7.19 1.74
CA HIS A 309 -15.01 6.58 1.40
C HIS A 309 -14.08 6.52 2.61
N THR A 310 -13.91 7.62 3.33
CA THR A 310 -13.08 7.67 4.55
C THR A 310 -13.63 6.73 5.62
N SER A 311 -14.95 6.75 5.87
CA SER A 311 -15.57 5.87 6.86
C SER A 311 -15.44 4.39 6.49
N GLY A 312 -15.56 4.06 5.20
CA GLY A 312 -15.42 2.70 4.69
C GLY A 312 -14.02 2.14 4.87
N VAL A 313 -12.99 2.92 4.52
CA VAL A 313 -11.59 2.48 4.70
C VAL A 313 -11.24 2.34 6.18
N VAL A 314 -11.71 3.25 7.06
CA VAL A 314 -11.53 3.15 8.51
C VAL A 314 -12.24 1.91 9.08
N ALA A 315 -13.50 1.69 8.72
CA ALA A 315 -14.25 0.52 9.19
C ALA A 315 -13.60 -0.79 8.71
N LEU A 316 -13.14 -0.83 7.46
CA LEU A 316 -12.41 -1.97 6.92
C LEU A 316 -11.08 -2.19 7.67
N GLY A 317 -10.33 -1.12 7.93
CA GLY A 317 -9.08 -1.16 8.69
C GLY A 317 -9.26 -1.69 10.12
N VAL A 318 -10.34 -1.30 10.80
CA VAL A 318 -10.68 -1.85 12.12
C VAL A 318 -11.05 -3.33 12.01
N ALA A 319 -11.88 -3.71 11.04
CA ALA A 319 -12.28 -5.09 10.83
C ALA A 319 -11.10 -6.02 10.51
N THR A 320 -10.16 -5.56 9.67
CA THR A 320 -8.95 -6.33 9.33
C THR A 320 -7.99 -6.43 10.52
N LEU A 321 -7.88 -5.39 11.35
CA LEU A 321 -7.06 -5.44 12.58
C LEU A 321 -7.56 -6.51 13.55
N PHE A 322 -8.88 -6.65 13.71
CA PHE A 322 -9.47 -7.74 14.52
C PHE A 322 -9.33 -9.13 13.88
N ALA A 323 -9.33 -9.21 12.54
CA ALA A 323 -9.18 -10.45 11.78
C ALA A 323 -7.73 -10.90 11.54
N ALA A 324 -6.74 -10.05 11.84
CA ALA A 324 -5.32 -10.28 11.54
C ALA A 324 -4.73 -11.52 12.25
N GLN A 325 -5.34 -11.96 13.35
CA GLN A 325 -4.93 -13.18 14.08
C GLN A 325 -5.31 -14.49 13.37
N TYR A 326 -6.15 -14.44 12.33
CA TYR A 326 -6.63 -15.63 11.59
C TYR A 326 -6.27 -15.62 10.10
N VAL A 327 -5.82 -14.48 9.54
CA VAL A 327 -5.69 -14.33 8.08
C VAL A 327 -4.39 -13.64 7.68
N VAL A 328 -3.66 -14.30 6.78
CA VAL A 328 -2.37 -13.88 6.21
C VAL A 328 -2.64 -12.99 4.98
N PRO A 329 -2.35 -11.66 5.02
CA PRO A 329 -2.68 -10.71 3.96
C PRO A 329 -2.14 -11.08 2.56
N GLU A 330 -1.03 -11.80 2.51
CA GLU A 330 -0.32 -12.27 1.31
C GLU A 330 -1.18 -13.21 0.44
N ARG A 331 -2.21 -13.85 1.03
CA ARG A 331 -3.18 -14.68 0.29
C ARG A 331 -4.44 -13.90 -0.09
N LEU A 332 -4.82 -12.90 0.69
CA LEU A 332 -6.05 -12.10 0.49
C LEU A 332 -5.93 -11.12 -0.67
N PHE A 333 -4.83 -10.36 -0.74
CA PHE A 333 -4.69 -9.30 -1.76
C PHE A 333 -4.82 -9.80 -3.20
N PRO A 334 -4.19 -10.92 -3.61
CA PRO A 334 -4.39 -11.47 -4.95
C PRO A 334 -5.84 -11.90 -5.23
N ILE A 335 -6.49 -12.53 -4.25
CA ILE A 335 -7.87 -13.02 -4.38
C ILE A 335 -8.85 -11.84 -4.46
N LEU A 336 -8.72 -10.85 -3.59
CA LEU A 336 -9.55 -9.64 -3.61
C LEU A 336 -9.35 -8.84 -4.90
N SER A 337 -8.12 -8.76 -5.41
CA SER A 337 -7.83 -8.12 -6.70
C SER A 337 -8.49 -8.86 -7.87
N LEU A 338 -8.44 -10.20 -7.87
CA LEU A 338 -9.10 -11.02 -8.87
C LEU A 338 -10.63 -10.86 -8.82
N VAL A 339 -11.22 -10.91 -7.62
CA VAL A 339 -12.68 -10.74 -7.42
C VAL A 339 -13.12 -9.35 -7.84
N SER A 340 -12.39 -8.30 -7.43
CA SER A 340 -12.68 -6.91 -7.82
C SER A 340 -12.60 -6.73 -9.33
N GLY A 341 -11.53 -7.23 -9.97
CA GLY A 341 -11.37 -7.22 -11.42
C GLY A 341 -12.52 -7.93 -12.14
N ALA A 342 -12.93 -9.10 -11.66
CA ALA A 342 -14.05 -9.86 -12.22
C ALA A 342 -15.37 -9.08 -12.13
N ILE A 343 -15.66 -8.44 -10.99
CA ILE A 343 -16.86 -7.61 -10.82
C ILE A 343 -16.88 -6.44 -11.82
N VAL A 344 -15.75 -5.77 -12.02
CA VAL A 344 -15.65 -4.65 -12.98
C VAL A 344 -15.89 -5.13 -14.41
N VAL A 345 -15.32 -6.28 -14.80
CA VAL A 345 -15.55 -6.88 -16.13
C VAL A 345 -17.02 -7.25 -16.31
N LEU A 346 -17.65 -7.86 -15.32
CA LEU A 346 -19.07 -8.23 -15.37
C LEU A 346 -19.98 -7.00 -15.48
N LEU A 347 -19.72 -5.93 -14.71
CA LEU A 347 -20.48 -4.68 -14.82
C LEU A 347 -20.32 -4.07 -16.21
N GLY A 348 -19.08 -3.96 -16.70
CA GLY A 348 -18.76 -3.43 -18.03
C GLY A 348 -19.44 -4.22 -19.15
N ALA A 349 -19.38 -5.54 -19.09
CA ALA A 349 -20.06 -6.43 -20.02
C ALA A 349 -21.58 -6.25 -19.96
N SER A 350 -22.18 -6.13 -18.76
CA SER A 350 -23.62 -5.93 -18.63
C SER A 350 -24.09 -4.60 -19.22
N LEU A 351 -23.32 -3.53 -19.04
CA LEU A 351 -23.64 -2.20 -19.58
C LEU A 351 -23.46 -2.19 -21.10
N PHE A 352 -22.41 -2.85 -21.60
CA PHE A 352 -22.17 -3.02 -23.03
C PHE A 352 -23.29 -3.79 -23.71
N VAL A 353 -23.70 -4.93 -23.15
CA VAL A 353 -24.81 -5.75 -23.67
C VAL A 353 -26.11 -4.95 -23.65
N LYS A 354 -26.46 -4.28 -22.54
CA LYS A 354 -27.68 -3.45 -22.47
C LYS A 354 -27.70 -2.34 -23.53
N ARG A 355 -26.56 -1.68 -23.76
CA ARG A 355 -26.43 -0.62 -24.78
C ARG A 355 -26.47 -1.18 -26.21
N LEU A 356 -25.82 -2.31 -26.45
CA LEU A 356 -25.81 -2.97 -27.75
C LEU A 356 -27.19 -3.54 -28.11
N SER A 357 -27.87 -4.19 -27.16
CA SER A 357 -29.23 -4.70 -27.36
C SER A 357 -30.25 -3.57 -27.60
N ALA A 358 -30.11 -2.42 -26.95
CA ALA A 358 -30.91 -1.24 -27.23
C ALA A 358 -30.61 -0.64 -28.62
N ALA A 359 -29.33 -0.61 -29.03
CA ALA A 359 -28.92 -0.12 -30.35
C ALA A 359 -29.34 -1.07 -31.51
N LEU A 360 -29.40 -2.37 -31.24
CA LEU A 360 -29.84 -3.40 -32.18
C LEU A 360 -31.36 -3.63 -32.16
N GLY A 361 -32.12 -2.90 -31.33
CA GLY A 361 -33.59 -2.99 -31.28
C GLY A 361 -34.14 -4.30 -30.71
N LEU A 362 -33.34 -5.04 -29.93
CA LEU A 362 -33.70 -6.35 -29.37
C LEU A 362 -34.43 -6.25 -28.02
N VAL A 363 -34.60 -5.04 -27.47
CA VAL A 363 -35.35 -4.77 -26.23
C VAL A 363 -36.60 -3.96 -26.58
N PRO A 364 -37.82 -4.43 -26.22
CA PRO A 364 -39.03 -3.66 -26.44
C PRO A 364 -39.00 -2.36 -25.62
N PRO A 365 -39.50 -1.23 -26.17
CA PRO A 365 -39.51 0.04 -25.44
C PRO A 365 -40.37 -0.11 -24.19
N GLU A 366 -39.78 0.12 -23.01
CA GLU A 366 -40.57 0.28 -21.79
C GLU A 366 -41.45 1.53 -21.94
N HIS A 367 -42.76 1.33 -21.92
CA HIS A 367 -43.74 2.40 -21.93
C HIS A 367 -43.69 3.15 -20.59
N THR A 368 -42.99 4.28 -20.55
CA THR A 368 -43.17 5.27 -19.49
C THR A 368 -44.60 5.81 -19.56
N HIS A 369 -45.44 5.42 -18.59
CA HIS A 369 -46.77 5.98 -18.38
C HIS A 369 -46.67 7.46 -18.01
N HIS A 370 -46.81 8.34 -19.01
CA HIS A 370 -47.13 9.74 -18.76
C HIS A 370 -48.62 9.82 -18.40
N HIS A 371 -48.91 10.05 -17.11
CA HIS A 371 -50.22 10.54 -16.70
C HIS A 371 -50.40 11.95 -17.26
N HIS A 372 -51.19 12.08 -18.32
CA HIS A 372 -51.82 13.35 -18.65
C HIS A 372 -53.09 13.47 -17.81
N ASP A 373 -53.13 14.47 -16.94
CA ASP A 373 -54.37 14.95 -16.32
C ASP A 373 -55.28 15.51 -17.44
N ASP A 374 -56.21 14.69 -17.92
CA ASP A 374 -57.30 15.16 -18.76
C ASP A 374 -58.45 15.69 -17.87
N ASN A 375 -58.45 17.01 -17.68
CA ASN A 375 -59.64 17.77 -17.36
C ASN A 375 -60.61 17.72 -18.55
N GLY A 376 -61.47 16.70 -18.57
CA GLY A 376 -62.54 16.53 -19.55
C GLY A 376 -63.93 16.65 -18.90
N HIS A 377 -64.42 17.88 -18.73
CA HIS A 377 -65.83 18.14 -18.44
C HIS A 377 -66.71 17.69 -19.62
N THR A 378 -67.67 16.81 -19.37
CA THR A 378 -68.89 16.74 -20.20
C THR A 378 -70.12 16.59 -19.30
N HIS A 379 -71.01 17.57 -19.41
CA HIS A 379 -72.35 17.57 -18.84
C HIS A 379 -73.33 16.94 -19.85
N SER A 380 -74.29 16.15 -19.38
CA SER A 380 -75.61 16.05 -20.01
C SER A 380 -76.69 15.74 -18.98
N HIS A 381 -77.77 16.52 -19.05
CA HIS A 381 -78.93 16.51 -18.17
C HIS A 381 -80.06 15.64 -18.73
N ALA A 382 -80.87 15.03 -17.85
CA ALA A 382 -82.31 14.84 -18.02
C ALA A 382 -82.90 14.45 -16.64
N GLN A 383 -83.38 15.41 -15.86
CA GLN A 383 -84.80 15.65 -15.55
C GLN A 383 -85.63 14.39 -15.23
N GLN A 384 -86.08 14.27 -13.97
CA GLN A 384 -87.50 14.45 -13.61
C GLN A 384 -87.66 14.56 -12.08
N HIS A 385 -88.49 15.53 -11.69
CA HIS A 385 -88.96 15.79 -10.34
C HIS A 385 -89.99 14.73 -9.94
N GLU A 386 -90.06 14.39 -8.64
CA GLU A 386 -91.29 14.43 -7.84
C GLU A 386 -90.98 14.14 -6.37
N HIS A 387 -91.33 15.09 -5.50
CA HIS A 387 -91.51 14.90 -4.07
C HIS A 387 -93.01 15.04 -3.80
N GLU A 388 -93.66 14.01 -3.26
CA GLU A 388 -94.72 14.23 -2.27
C GLU A 388 -95.00 12.97 -1.43
N SER A 389 -94.94 13.23 -0.12
CA SER A 389 -95.42 12.55 1.08
C SER A 389 -96.41 11.37 0.97
N ALA A 390 -96.15 10.32 1.74
CA ALA A 390 -97.15 9.70 2.63
C ALA A 390 -96.48 8.77 3.68
N ASP A 391 -96.75 9.10 4.94
CA ASP A 391 -96.81 8.28 6.16
C ASP A 391 -96.41 6.79 6.12
N ALA A 392 -95.51 6.40 7.04
CA ALA A 392 -95.81 5.38 8.06
C ALA A 392 -94.70 5.31 9.12
N HIS A 393 -95.13 5.40 10.37
CA HIS A 393 -94.34 5.30 11.60
C HIS A 393 -94.03 3.85 12.03
N HIS A 394 -93.07 3.74 12.96
CA HIS A 394 -92.76 2.64 13.90
C HIS A 394 -91.79 1.54 13.36
N HIS A 395 -90.78 1.05 14.10
CA HIS A 395 -90.65 0.82 15.54
C HIS A 395 -89.23 1.00 16.12
N GLU A 396 -89.23 1.26 17.43
CA GLU A 396 -88.16 1.21 18.42
C GLU A 396 -87.46 -0.17 18.59
N ARG A 397 -86.20 -0.10 19.09
CA ARG A 397 -85.49 -1.04 20.01
C ARG A 397 -85.12 -2.43 19.43
N THR A 398 -83.97 -3.07 19.68
CA THR A 398 -83.00 -3.08 20.79
C THR A 398 -81.85 -4.07 20.47
N HIS A 399 -80.66 -3.83 21.03
CA HIS A 399 -79.54 -4.79 21.32
C HIS A 399 -78.93 -5.59 20.14
N HIS A 400 -77.60 -5.66 19.95
CA HIS A 400 -76.65 -6.38 20.79
C HIS A 400 -75.20 -5.87 20.65
N GLU A 401 -74.48 -6.07 21.74
CA GLU A 401 -73.07 -5.79 22.00
C GLU A 401 -72.22 -7.07 21.80
N HIS A 402 -70.88 -6.89 21.78
CA HIS A 402 -69.80 -7.89 21.92
C HIS A 402 -69.41 -8.69 20.66
N ALA A 403 -68.15 -9.07 20.44
CA ALA A 403 -66.84 -8.74 21.01
C ALA A 403 -65.76 -9.40 20.13
N HIS A 404 -64.52 -8.95 20.33
CA HIS A 404 -63.25 -9.44 19.81
C HIS A 404 -63.08 -10.96 19.80
N HIS A 405 -62.35 -11.47 18.80
CA HIS A 405 -61.44 -12.61 18.96
C HIS A 405 -60.21 -12.46 18.05
N GLU A 406 -59.04 -12.53 18.69
CA GLU A 406 -57.73 -12.88 18.16
C GLU A 406 -57.67 -14.38 17.77
N HIS A 407 -56.52 -14.74 17.18
CA HIS A 407 -55.91 -16.06 16.90
C HIS A 407 -55.86 -16.39 15.40
N VAL A 408 -54.82 -17.01 14.82
CA VAL A 408 -53.50 -17.49 15.25
C VAL A 408 -52.68 -17.75 13.97
N HIS A 409 -51.35 -17.79 14.12
CA HIS A 409 -50.30 -18.17 13.16
C HIS A 409 -50.57 -19.43 12.32
N HIS A 410 -50.00 -19.46 11.10
CA HIS A 410 -49.60 -20.69 10.43
C HIS A 410 -48.12 -20.61 10.00
N ASP A 411 -47.33 -21.49 10.59
CA ASP A 411 -46.04 -21.99 10.12
C ASP A 411 -46.22 -22.78 8.81
N HIS A 412 -45.25 -22.68 7.91
CA HIS A 412 -44.96 -23.74 6.94
C HIS A 412 -43.47 -24.11 6.96
N VAL A 413 -43.27 -25.41 7.24
CA VAL A 413 -42.03 -26.17 7.37
C VAL A 413 -41.62 -26.76 6.01
N HIS A 414 -40.32 -26.72 5.75
CA HIS A 414 -39.42 -27.61 4.99
C HIS A 414 -39.90 -28.45 3.79
N HIS A 415 -39.09 -28.42 2.72
CA HIS A 415 -38.77 -29.61 1.93
C HIS A 415 -37.26 -29.67 1.62
N ASP A 416 -36.60 -30.68 2.18
CA ASP A 416 -35.32 -31.22 1.74
C ASP A 416 -35.52 -32.13 0.52
N HIS A 417 -34.55 -32.15 -0.39
CA HIS A 417 -34.31 -33.29 -1.28
C HIS A 417 -32.82 -33.64 -1.31
N VAL A 418 -32.52 -34.80 -0.74
CA VAL A 418 -31.29 -35.58 -0.92
C VAL A 418 -31.60 -36.68 -1.93
N HIS A 419 -30.70 -36.90 -2.89
CA HIS A 419 -30.54 -38.20 -3.54
C HIS A 419 -29.05 -38.53 -3.63
N ASP A 420 -28.74 -39.76 -3.21
CA ASP A 420 -27.42 -40.31 -3.01
C ASP A 420 -27.14 -41.39 -4.08
N MET A 421 -25.86 -41.45 -4.48
CA MET A 421 -25.06 -42.64 -4.84
C MET A 421 -25.07 -43.33 -6.24
N HIS A 422 -23.81 -43.48 -6.70
CA HIS A 422 -23.13 -44.54 -7.47
C HIS A 422 -23.11 -44.53 -9.01
N ALA A 423 -21.90 -44.35 -9.58
CA ALA A 423 -21.23 -45.35 -10.42
C ALA A 423 -19.72 -45.04 -10.60
N ASP A 424 -18.90 -46.06 -10.34
CA ASP A 424 -17.50 -46.24 -10.75
C ASP A 424 -17.30 -46.00 -12.25
N HIS A 425 -16.12 -45.53 -12.67
CA HIS A 425 -15.40 -46.01 -13.87
C HIS A 425 -13.96 -45.46 -13.93
N ASP A 426 -13.02 -46.38 -13.73
CA ASP A 426 -11.63 -46.37 -14.21
C ASP A 426 -11.56 -46.12 -15.73
N HIS A 427 -10.54 -45.38 -16.21
CA HIS A 427 -9.77 -45.70 -17.44
C HIS A 427 -8.58 -44.74 -17.65
N LEU A 428 -7.38 -45.30 -17.50
CA LEU A 428 -6.25 -45.32 -18.44
C LEU A 428 -5.61 -44.01 -18.96
N GLN A 429 -4.34 -43.88 -18.56
CA GLN A 429 -3.16 -43.34 -19.26
C GLN A 429 -3.32 -42.99 -20.75
N HIS A 430 -2.86 -41.80 -21.12
CA HIS A 430 -2.13 -41.60 -22.38
C HIS A 430 -1.03 -40.54 -22.22
N GLU A 431 0.21 -41.02 -22.20
CA GLU A 431 1.42 -40.27 -22.54
C GLU A 431 1.43 -39.97 -24.05
N HIS A 432 1.93 -38.79 -24.42
CA HIS A 432 2.53 -38.59 -25.74
C HIS A 432 3.88 -37.89 -25.59
N ALA A 433 4.91 -38.73 -25.52
CA ALA A 433 6.27 -38.37 -25.90
C ALA A 433 6.42 -38.58 -27.41
N HIS A 434 7.00 -37.61 -28.12
CA HIS A 434 7.64 -37.85 -29.40
C HIS A 434 9.02 -37.18 -29.41
N ALA A 435 10.04 -38.01 -29.24
CA ALA A 435 11.41 -37.77 -29.64
C ALA A 435 11.71 -38.65 -30.87
N GLY A 436 12.49 -38.09 -31.80
CA GLY A 436 12.94 -38.70 -33.05
C GLY A 436 12.85 -37.65 -34.17
N GLY A 437 13.91 -36.98 -34.60
CA GLY A 437 15.24 -37.49 -34.86
C GLY A 437 15.36 -37.76 -36.36
N LEU A 438 15.73 -36.75 -37.16
CA LEU A 438 16.42 -36.96 -38.42
C LEU A 438 17.29 -35.75 -38.78
N VAL A 439 18.60 -36.02 -38.78
CA VAL A 439 19.69 -35.18 -39.29
C VAL A 439 19.72 -35.31 -40.81
N HIS A 440 19.80 -34.21 -41.56
CA HIS A 440 20.51 -34.18 -42.85
C HIS A 440 21.09 -32.79 -43.14
N SER A 441 22.40 -32.80 -43.39
CA SER A 441 23.26 -31.73 -43.89
C SER A 441 23.23 -31.70 -45.43
N HIS A 442 23.28 -30.51 -46.03
CA HIS A 442 24.16 -30.07 -47.14
C HIS A 442 23.62 -28.76 -47.75
N GLY A 443 24.42 -27.69 -47.75
CA GLY A 443 25.04 -27.16 -48.98
C GLY A 443 24.24 -25.94 -49.47
N GLY A 444 24.76 -24.70 -49.38
CA GLY A 444 25.78 -24.20 -50.29
C GLY A 444 25.09 -23.51 -51.48
N GLY A 445 25.00 -22.17 -51.47
CA GLY A 445 24.43 -21.40 -52.57
C GLY A 445 24.58 -19.90 -52.37
N ARG A 446 25.67 -19.34 -52.91
CA ARG A 446 25.88 -17.91 -53.14
C ARG A 446 24.88 -17.35 -54.15
N ALA A 447 24.41 -16.13 -53.93
CA ALA A 447 24.56 -14.99 -54.85
C ALA A 447 24.54 -13.71 -54.01
#